data_AF-A0A7X1Y9Y3-F1
#
_entry.id   AF-A0A7X1Y9Y3-F1
#
_cell.length_a   1.000
_cell.length_b   1.000
_cell.length_c   1.000
_cell.angle_alpha   90.00
_cell.angle_beta   90.00
_cell.angle_gamma   90.00
#
_symmetry.space_group_name_H-M   'P 1'
#
loop_
_entity.id
_entity.type
_entity.pdbx_description
1 polymer ?
#
loop_
_entity_poly.entity_id
_entity_poly.type
_entity_poly.pdbx_seq_one_letter_code
_entity_poly.pdbx_strand_id
1 'polypeptide(L)'
;MIQQPQTTQLNPQSLLIFGLFPSGEAFSDVVEADTSYEAMIRVISQCRYSDDGGELEVIRVADARTGAQLTEALLSADQDLLREVEAVEYVLHTVLTSLDKGRITWSDEKSAELRAYVEFFDLVLSEAPGVFDGLCSGQSVTSDDEITIVFEDSRSLETELVPADALHVLGAAALEEGRVAAAYQVLTMASCTRVALSQACIKALT
;
A
#
# COMPACT_ATOMS: atom_id res chain seq x y z
N MET A 1 -14.01 35.14 -15.55
CA MET A 1 -13.99 34.47 -14.23
C MET A 1 -13.87 32.98 -14.51
N ILE A 2 -12.69 32.42 -14.28
CA ILE A 2 -12.46 30.98 -14.41
C ILE A 2 -12.83 30.37 -13.06
N GLN A 3 -13.86 29.52 -13.04
CA GLN A 3 -14.21 28.76 -11.85
C GLN A 3 -13.09 27.73 -11.61
N GLN A 4 -12.35 27.91 -10.51
CA GLN A 4 -11.48 26.86 -10.00
C GLN A 4 -12.35 25.68 -9.58
N PRO A 5 -12.00 24.43 -9.93
CA PRO A 5 -12.65 23.27 -9.36
C PRO A 5 -12.32 23.26 -7.87
N GLN A 6 -13.36 23.41 -7.04
CA GLN A 6 -13.27 23.15 -5.61
C GLN A 6 -12.97 21.66 -5.46
N THR A 7 -11.72 21.32 -5.14
CA THR A 7 -11.38 20.04 -4.53
C THR A 7 -12.25 19.90 -3.28
N THR A 8 -13.29 19.09 -3.37
CA THR A 8 -14.11 18.71 -2.23
C THR A 8 -13.18 17.99 -1.27
N GLN A 9 -12.75 18.65 -0.18
CA GLN A 9 -12.15 17.93 0.92
C GLN A 9 -13.20 16.96 1.43
N LEU A 10 -13.04 15.69 1.07
CA LEU A 10 -13.77 14.60 1.71
C LEU A 10 -13.30 14.60 3.17
N ASN A 11 -14.24 14.71 4.10
CA ASN A 11 -13.91 14.51 5.50
C ASN A 11 -13.92 13.00 5.74
N PRO A 12 -12.88 12.44 6.38
CA PRO A 12 -12.86 11.02 6.71
C PRO A 12 -14.09 10.66 7.54
N GLN A 13 -14.71 9.53 7.18
CA GLN A 13 -15.89 8.99 7.82
C GLN A 13 -15.50 7.75 8.63
N SER A 14 -16.13 7.62 9.79
CA SER A 14 -16.00 6.44 10.63
C SER A 14 -16.91 5.33 10.11
N LEU A 15 -16.32 4.28 9.56
CA LEU A 15 -17.00 3.19 8.87
C LEU A 15 -16.80 1.87 9.61
N LEU A 16 -17.90 1.20 9.92
CA LEU A 16 -17.91 -0.13 10.54
C LEU A 16 -17.99 -1.19 9.43
N ILE A 17 -16.92 -1.98 9.30
CA ILE A 17 -16.79 -3.06 8.33
C ILE A 17 -17.05 -4.39 9.05
N PHE A 18 -17.92 -5.21 8.47
CA PHE A 18 -18.13 -6.59 8.88
C PHE A 18 -17.73 -7.53 7.76
N GLY A 19 -17.05 -8.61 8.12
CA GLY A 19 -16.63 -9.63 7.16
C GLY A 19 -16.67 -11.03 7.73
N LEU A 20 -16.40 -11.99 6.85
CA LEU A 20 -16.21 -13.40 7.20
C LEU A 20 -14.88 -13.87 6.61
N PHE A 21 -14.13 -14.63 7.40
CA PHE A 21 -13.00 -15.38 6.90
C PHE A 21 -13.48 -16.68 6.22
N PRO A 22 -12.64 -17.35 5.40
CA PRO A 22 -13.01 -18.62 4.77
C PRO A 22 -13.32 -19.74 5.77
N SER A 23 -12.84 -19.62 7.01
CA SER A 23 -13.16 -20.50 8.14
C SER A 23 -14.60 -20.35 8.66
N GLY A 24 -15.30 -19.28 8.27
CA GLY A 24 -16.60 -18.87 8.82
C GLY A 24 -16.48 -18.00 10.08
N GLU A 25 -15.27 -17.67 10.53
CA GLU A 25 -15.05 -16.74 11.62
C GLU A 25 -15.49 -15.32 11.23
N ALA A 26 -16.17 -14.65 12.14
CA ALA A 26 -16.67 -13.30 11.93
C ALA A 26 -15.62 -12.25 12.29
N PHE A 27 -15.52 -11.24 11.43
CA PHE A 27 -14.67 -10.08 11.61
C PHE A 27 -15.53 -8.82 11.74
N SER A 28 -15.08 -7.88 12.56
CA SER A 28 -15.64 -6.54 12.62
C SER A 28 -14.59 -5.53 13.06
N ASP A 29 -14.48 -4.42 12.36
CA ASP A 29 -13.60 -3.31 12.76
C ASP A 29 -14.12 -1.95 12.28
N VAL A 30 -13.69 -0.88 12.95
CA VAL A 30 -14.02 0.51 12.60
C VAL A 30 -12.81 1.17 11.96
N VAL A 31 -12.98 1.69 10.75
CA VAL A 31 -11.93 2.36 9.98
C VAL A 31 -12.36 3.76 9.60
N GLU A 32 -11.45 4.71 9.80
CA GLU A 32 -11.59 6.07 9.28
C GLU A 32 -11.05 6.11 7.84
N ALA A 33 -11.91 6.47 6.89
CA ALA A 33 -11.58 6.55 5.48
C ALA A 33 -12.44 7.60 4.77
N ASP A 34 -11.94 8.14 3.65
CA ASP A 34 -12.70 9.10 2.85
C ASP A 34 -13.84 8.43 2.07
N THR A 35 -13.65 7.14 1.77
CA THR A 35 -14.65 6.29 1.12
C THR A 35 -14.72 4.91 1.76
N SER A 36 -15.89 4.31 1.69
CA SER A 36 -16.15 2.90 1.92
C SER A 36 -15.29 1.96 1.08
N TYR A 37 -15.04 2.29 -0.18
CA TYR A 37 -14.15 1.51 -1.04
C TYR A 37 -12.73 1.45 -0.47
N GLU A 38 -12.17 2.62 -0.11
CA GLU A 38 -10.89 2.69 0.61
C GLU A 38 -10.92 1.87 1.90
N ALA A 39 -11.95 2.06 2.73
CA ALA A 39 -12.06 1.35 4.01
C ALA A 39 -12.04 -0.18 3.80
N MET A 40 -12.81 -0.68 2.84
CA MET A 40 -12.84 -2.10 2.52
C MET A 40 -11.48 -2.62 2.06
N ILE A 41 -10.81 -1.95 1.10
CA ILE A 41 -9.47 -2.37 0.62
C ILE A 41 -8.46 -2.39 1.76
N ARG A 42 -8.47 -1.37 2.63
CA ARG A 42 -7.55 -1.29 3.78
C ARG A 42 -7.79 -2.44 4.76
N VAL A 43 -9.05 -2.73 5.10
CA VAL A 43 -9.40 -3.82 6.01
C VAL A 43 -9.00 -5.18 5.44
N ILE A 44 -9.40 -5.50 4.21
CA ILE A 44 -9.09 -6.80 3.61
C ILE A 44 -7.57 -6.99 3.44
N SER A 45 -6.84 -5.91 3.12
CA SER A 45 -5.37 -5.93 3.06
C SER A 45 -4.74 -6.14 4.44
N GLN A 46 -5.25 -5.44 5.46
CA GLN A 46 -4.75 -5.56 6.83
C GLN A 46 -4.95 -6.97 7.38
N CYS A 47 -6.09 -7.59 7.08
CA CYS A 47 -6.33 -8.99 7.41
C CYS A 47 -5.33 -9.92 6.71
N ARG A 48 -5.10 -9.74 5.41
CA ARG A 48 -4.14 -10.56 4.64
C ARG A 48 -2.74 -10.51 5.23
N TYR A 49 -2.26 -9.32 5.60
CA TYR A 49 -0.90 -9.10 6.09
C TYR A 49 -0.74 -9.19 7.61
N SER A 50 -1.81 -9.54 8.33
CA SER A 50 -1.75 -9.82 9.76
C SER A 50 -1.00 -11.14 10.03
N ASP A 51 -0.55 -11.35 11.27
CA ASP A 51 0.15 -12.58 11.64
C ASP A 51 -0.72 -13.83 11.55
N ASP A 52 -2.02 -13.68 11.78
CA ASP A 52 -3.00 -14.76 11.62
C ASP A 52 -3.29 -15.05 10.13
N GLY A 53 -3.00 -14.09 9.26
CA GLY A 53 -3.37 -14.08 7.85
C GLY A 53 -4.89 -14.10 7.64
N GLY A 54 -5.33 -13.92 6.40
CA GLY A 54 -6.74 -14.14 6.09
C GLY A 54 -7.25 -13.42 4.86
N GLU A 55 -7.95 -14.18 4.02
CA GLU A 55 -8.69 -13.67 2.86
C GLU A 55 -10.11 -13.26 3.29
N LEU A 56 -10.25 -12.04 3.80
CA LEU A 56 -11.54 -11.56 4.31
C LEU A 56 -12.52 -11.26 3.16
N GLU A 57 -13.75 -11.75 3.28
CA GLU A 57 -14.91 -11.33 2.48
C GLU A 57 -15.73 -10.31 3.25
N VAL A 58 -15.93 -9.10 2.71
CA VAL A 58 -16.78 -8.08 3.35
C VAL A 58 -18.24 -8.42 3.10
N ILE A 59 -19.03 -8.51 4.16
CA ILE A 59 -20.46 -8.83 4.08
C ILE A 59 -21.36 -7.62 4.36
N ARG A 60 -20.82 -6.57 5.00
CA ARG A 60 -21.57 -5.35 5.30
C ARG A 60 -20.65 -4.18 5.62
N VAL A 61 -21.04 -3.00 5.13
CA VAL A 61 -20.48 -1.71 5.55
C VAL A 61 -21.58 -0.86 6.17
N ALA A 62 -21.29 -0.19 7.28
CA ALA A 62 -22.20 0.73 7.94
C ALA A 62 -21.49 1.99 8.43
N ASP A 63 -22.21 3.10 8.56
CA ASP A 63 -21.73 4.26 9.31
C ASP A 63 -21.59 3.87 10.79
N ALA A 64 -20.40 4.00 11.35
CA ALA A 64 -20.08 3.51 12.69
C ALA A 64 -20.85 4.25 13.80
N ARG A 65 -21.26 5.49 13.55
CA ARG A 65 -21.97 6.35 14.52
C ARG A 65 -23.47 6.04 14.57
N THR A 66 -24.07 5.77 13.42
CA THR A 66 -25.53 5.62 13.26
C THR A 66 -25.95 4.16 13.08
N GLY A 67 -25.02 3.28 12.71
CA GLY A 67 -25.29 1.88 12.34
C GLY A 67 -26.04 1.72 11.01
N ALA A 68 -26.29 2.82 10.29
CA ALA A 68 -26.98 2.81 9.01
C ALA A 68 -26.13 2.07 7.98
N GLN A 69 -26.73 1.11 7.29
CA GLN A 69 -26.05 0.35 6.26
C GLN A 69 -25.81 1.24 5.03
N LEU A 70 -24.58 1.20 4.52
CA LEU A 70 -24.21 1.80 3.25
C LEU A 70 -24.40 0.74 2.16
N THR A 71 -25.15 1.07 1.10
CA THR A 71 -25.45 0.11 0.03
C THR A 71 -24.41 0.26 -1.06
N GLU A 72 -23.46 -0.68 -1.13
CA GLU A 72 -22.36 -0.64 -2.07
C GLU A 72 -21.95 -2.04 -2.54
N ALA A 73 -21.17 -2.09 -3.62
CA ALA A 73 -20.51 -3.32 -4.04
C ALA A 73 -19.52 -3.72 -2.94
N LEU A 74 -19.72 -4.90 -2.37
CA LEU A 74 -18.87 -5.43 -1.30
C LEU A 74 -17.65 -6.09 -1.92
N LEU A 75 -16.50 -5.95 -1.25
CA LEU A 75 -15.23 -6.48 -1.73
C LEU A 75 -14.86 -7.76 -1.00
N SER A 76 -14.06 -8.57 -1.68
CA SER A 76 -13.50 -9.80 -1.17
C SER A 76 -12.02 -9.86 -1.49
N ALA A 77 -11.20 -10.25 -0.53
CA ALA A 77 -9.74 -10.25 -0.69
C ALA A 77 -9.27 -11.11 -1.88
N ASP A 78 -9.95 -12.24 -2.13
CA ASP A 78 -9.64 -13.17 -3.21
C ASP A 78 -9.94 -12.63 -4.62
N GLN A 79 -10.85 -11.67 -4.75
CA GLN A 79 -11.27 -11.10 -6.04
C GLN A 79 -10.72 -9.69 -6.27
N ASP A 80 -10.57 -8.90 -5.22
CA ASP A 80 -10.32 -7.46 -5.32
C ASP A 80 -8.89 -7.04 -4.99
N LEU A 81 -8.14 -7.88 -4.26
CA LEU A 81 -6.71 -7.64 -4.05
C LEU A 81 -5.89 -8.34 -5.12
N LEU A 82 -4.81 -7.68 -5.53
CA LEU A 82 -3.82 -8.27 -6.42
C LEU A 82 -2.88 -9.19 -5.63
N ARG A 83 -2.07 -9.98 -6.34
CA ARG A 83 -0.87 -10.54 -5.73
C ARG A 83 0.07 -9.42 -5.31
N GLU A 84 0.87 -9.65 -4.28
CA GLU A 84 1.74 -8.63 -3.68
C GLU A 84 2.68 -8.01 -4.72
N VAL A 85 3.32 -8.85 -5.53
CA VAL A 85 4.22 -8.40 -6.60
C VAL A 85 3.46 -7.60 -7.67
N GLU A 86 2.29 -8.07 -8.10
CA GLU A 86 1.45 -7.36 -9.09
C GLU A 86 1.00 -5.99 -8.56
N ALA A 87 0.68 -5.89 -7.25
CA ALA A 87 0.32 -4.63 -6.61
C ALA A 87 1.52 -3.66 -6.59
N VAL A 88 2.71 -4.16 -6.26
CA VAL A 88 3.95 -3.36 -6.28
C VAL A 88 4.27 -2.90 -7.70
N GLU A 89 4.34 -3.81 -8.69
CA GLU A 89 4.61 -3.48 -10.09
C GLU A 89 3.63 -2.43 -10.64
N TYR A 90 2.35 -2.53 -10.26
CA TYR A 90 1.34 -1.54 -10.63
C TYR A 90 1.66 -0.15 -10.05
N VAL A 91 2.07 -0.08 -8.79
CA VAL A 91 2.49 1.17 -8.13
C VAL A 91 3.75 1.73 -8.79
N LEU A 92 4.79 0.91 -9.02
CA LEU A 92 6.02 1.33 -9.71
C LEU A 92 5.72 1.90 -11.08
N HIS A 93 4.94 1.17 -11.89
CA HIS A 93 4.56 1.61 -13.23
C HIS A 93 3.77 2.92 -13.21
N THR A 94 2.86 3.07 -12.24
CA THR A 94 2.05 4.29 -12.08
C THR A 94 2.94 5.49 -11.80
N VAL A 95 3.81 5.39 -10.79
CA VAL A 95 4.72 6.45 -10.37
C VAL A 95 5.71 6.80 -11.49
N LEU A 96 6.34 5.80 -12.11
CA LEU A 96 7.29 6.01 -13.21
C LEU A 96 6.63 6.72 -14.40
N THR A 97 5.45 6.25 -14.80
CA THR A 97 4.72 6.87 -15.92
C THR A 97 4.40 8.34 -15.62
N SER A 98 4.14 8.69 -14.36
CA SER A 98 3.88 10.05 -13.93
C SER A 98 5.11 10.93 -13.93
N LEU A 99 6.23 10.40 -13.45
CA LEU A 99 7.54 11.05 -13.50
C LEU A 99 7.98 11.34 -14.94
N ASP A 100 7.65 10.45 -15.89
CA ASP A 100 8.05 10.58 -17.29
C ASP A 100 7.10 11.48 -18.10
N LYS A 101 5.80 11.47 -17.79
CA LYS A 101 4.79 12.23 -18.53
C LYS A 101 4.40 13.55 -17.88
N GLY A 102 4.92 13.85 -16.68
CA GLY A 102 4.63 15.07 -15.94
C GLY A 102 3.15 15.22 -15.58
N ARG A 103 2.47 14.13 -15.23
CA ARG A 103 1.03 14.16 -14.87
C ARG A 103 0.80 14.85 -13.52
N ILE A 104 1.73 14.64 -12.59
CA ILE A 104 1.82 15.36 -11.33
C ILE A 104 3.16 16.07 -11.27
N THR A 105 3.11 17.32 -10.81
CA THR A 105 4.32 18.12 -10.60
C THR A 105 4.79 17.95 -9.17
N TRP A 106 5.64 16.96 -8.93
CA TRP A 106 6.43 16.87 -7.70
C TRP A 106 7.63 17.83 -7.75
N SER A 107 8.20 18.15 -6.58
CA SER A 107 9.48 18.86 -6.55
C SER A 107 10.57 18.03 -7.22
N ASP A 108 11.65 18.67 -7.68
CA ASP A 108 12.80 17.96 -8.28
C ASP A 108 13.40 16.95 -7.29
N GLU A 109 13.48 17.32 -6.01
CA GLU A 109 13.94 16.45 -4.92
C GLU A 109 13.06 15.21 -4.76
N LYS A 110 11.74 15.39 -4.61
CA LYS A 110 10.78 14.27 -4.50
C LYS A 110 10.78 13.41 -5.76
N SER A 111 10.92 14.02 -6.94
CA SER A 111 11.00 13.28 -8.21
C SER A 111 12.26 12.43 -8.29
N ALA A 112 13.41 12.94 -7.83
CA ALA A 112 14.66 12.21 -7.80
C ALA A 112 14.61 11.06 -6.79
N GLU A 113 14.00 11.27 -5.63
CA GLU A 113 13.76 10.26 -4.60
C GLU A 113 12.84 9.13 -5.12
N LEU A 114 11.68 9.47 -5.68
CA LEU A 114 10.74 8.50 -6.24
C LEU A 114 11.37 7.66 -7.35
N ARG A 115 12.22 8.26 -8.19
CA ARG A 115 12.98 7.52 -9.22
C ARG A 115 13.94 6.51 -8.59
N ALA A 116 14.69 6.90 -7.57
CA ALA A 116 15.60 5.99 -6.87
C ALA A 116 14.84 4.83 -6.22
N TYR A 117 13.68 5.08 -5.60
CA TYR A 117 12.85 4.02 -5.02
C TYR A 117 12.28 3.08 -6.09
N VAL A 118 11.83 3.60 -7.24
CA VAL A 118 11.41 2.76 -8.37
C VAL A 118 12.56 1.86 -8.84
N GLU A 119 13.74 2.42 -9.07
CA GLU A 119 14.92 1.66 -9.49
C GLU A 119 15.31 0.58 -8.47
N PHE A 120 15.25 0.90 -7.18
CA PHE A 120 15.50 -0.05 -6.10
C PHE A 120 14.53 -1.24 -6.16
N PHE A 121 13.22 -0.99 -6.26
CA PHE A 121 12.23 -2.07 -6.29
C PHE A 121 12.24 -2.87 -7.59
N ASP A 122 12.52 -2.23 -8.74
CA ASP A 122 12.73 -2.94 -9.99
C ASP A 122 13.91 -3.92 -9.89
N LEU A 123 15.00 -3.52 -9.23
CA LEU A 123 16.15 -4.40 -8.97
C LEU A 123 15.77 -5.56 -8.03
N VAL A 124 15.12 -5.26 -6.92
CA VAL A 124 14.66 -6.28 -5.96
C VAL A 124 13.77 -7.33 -6.63
N LEU A 125 12.80 -6.90 -7.45
CA LEU A 125 11.90 -7.81 -8.16
C LEU A 125 12.62 -8.59 -9.28
N SER A 126 13.65 -8.01 -9.90
CA SER A 126 14.49 -8.71 -10.87
C SER A 126 15.30 -9.85 -10.22
N GLU A 127 15.89 -9.59 -9.04
CA GLU A 127 16.70 -10.59 -8.33
C GLU A 127 15.83 -11.65 -7.64
N ALA A 128 14.67 -11.26 -7.09
CA ALA A 128 13.76 -12.15 -6.38
C ALA A 128 12.28 -11.88 -6.77
N PRO A 129 11.78 -12.48 -7.86
CA PRO A 129 10.43 -12.20 -8.38
C PRO A 129 9.24 -12.55 -7.47
N GLY A 130 9.46 -13.31 -6.39
CA GLY A 130 8.45 -13.68 -5.39
C GLY A 130 8.79 -13.20 -3.98
N VAL A 131 9.63 -12.16 -3.86
CA VAL A 131 10.16 -11.65 -2.58
C VAL A 131 9.08 -11.21 -1.59
N PHE A 132 7.89 -10.82 -2.08
CA PHE A 132 6.79 -10.32 -1.27
C PHE A 132 5.67 -11.35 -1.03
N ASP A 133 5.82 -12.57 -1.54
CA ASP A 133 4.79 -13.59 -1.40
C ASP A 133 4.65 -14.02 0.08
N GLY A 134 3.44 -13.91 0.62
CA GLY A 134 3.12 -14.38 1.97
C GLY A 134 3.78 -13.57 3.10
N LEU A 135 4.08 -12.28 2.86
CA LEU A 135 4.56 -11.40 3.93
C LEU A 135 3.51 -11.24 5.04
N CYS A 136 3.98 -11.34 6.28
CA CYS A 136 3.25 -10.95 7.49
C CYS A 136 4.10 -9.97 8.31
N SER A 137 3.67 -9.57 9.51
CA SER A 137 4.27 -8.43 10.21
C SER A 137 5.77 -8.58 10.48
N GLY A 138 6.24 -9.82 10.64
CA GLY A 138 7.64 -10.16 10.88
C GLY A 138 8.03 -10.02 12.35
N GLN A 139 9.27 -10.38 12.68
CA GLN A 139 9.78 -10.17 14.04
C GLN A 139 10.11 -8.70 14.28
N SER A 140 9.79 -8.16 15.45
CA SER A 140 10.20 -6.80 15.81
C SER A 140 11.73 -6.66 15.82
N VAL A 141 12.24 -5.58 15.23
CA VAL A 141 13.66 -5.21 15.32
C VAL A 141 13.92 -4.25 16.48
N THR A 142 15.17 -4.20 16.93
CA THR A 142 15.56 -3.30 18.03
C THR A 142 16.03 -1.93 17.55
N SER A 143 16.49 -1.83 16.30
CA SER A 143 16.84 -0.60 15.59
C SER A 143 16.44 -0.69 14.12
N ASP A 144 16.19 0.45 13.49
CA ASP A 144 15.98 0.53 12.04
C ASP A 144 17.26 0.19 11.26
N ASP A 145 18.46 0.29 11.87
CA ASP A 145 19.72 -0.11 11.25
C ASP A 145 19.72 -1.56 10.76
N GLU A 146 18.91 -2.44 11.37
CA GLU A 146 18.76 -3.85 10.99
C GLU A 146 17.97 -4.05 9.69
N ILE A 147 17.26 -3.01 9.23
CA ILE A 147 16.36 -3.02 8.07
C ILE A 147 16.64 -1.87 7.09
N THR A 148 17.68 -1.09 7.33
CA THR A 148 18.16 -0.04 6.44
C THR A 148 19.16 -0.62 5.45
N ILE A 149 19.11 -0.12 4.20
CA ILE A 149 20.07 -0.45 3.14
C ILE A 149 20.57 0.83 2.49
N VAL A 150 21.84 0.82 2.06
CA VAL A 150 22.39 1.85 1.17
C VAL A 150 22.26 1.35 -0.26
N PHE A 151 21.49 2.08 -1.07
CA PHE A 151 21.28 1.80 -2.48
C PHE A 151 21.97 2.87 -3.34
N GLU A 152 22.81 2.46 -4.28
CA GLU A 152 23.37 3.34 -5.30
C GLU A 152 22.46 3.29 -6.54
N ASP A 153 21.85 4.42 -6.90
CA ASP A 153 21.00 4.51 -8.09
C ASP A 153 21.81 4.54 -9.40
N SER A 154 21.13 4.49 -10.55
CA SER A 154 21.79 4.53 -11.86
C SER A 154 22.58 5.81 -12.17
N ARG A 155 22.47 6.84 -11.32
CA ARG A 155 23.20 8.11 -11.39
C ARG A 155 24.38 8.16 -10.41
N SER A 156 24.71 7.03 -9.79
CA SER A 156 25.73 6.90 -8.74
C SER A 156 25.45 7.76 -7.51
N LEU A 157 24.17 7.97 -7.18
CA LEU A 157 23.77 8.60 -5.93
C LEU A 157 23.43 7.52 -4.91
N GLU A 158 24.16 7.51 -3.80
CA GLU A 158 23.85 6.68 -2.65
C GLU A 158 22.67 7.25 -1.86
N THR A 159 21.67 6.40 -1.63
CA THR A 159 20.49 6.68 -0.82
C THR A 159 20.38 5.64 0.28
N GLU A 160 20.42 6.09 1.53
CA GLU A 160 20.10 5.26 2.69
C GLU A 160 18.58 5.21 2.86
N LEU A 161 18.00 4.01 2.85
CA LEU A 161 16.55 3.82 2.91
C LEU A 161 16.16 2.59 3.71
N VAL A 162 14.98 2.67 4.33
CA VAL A 162 14.25 1.49 4.80
C VAL A 162 13.29 1.08 3.68
N PRO A 163 13.41 -0.14 3.10
CA PRO A 163 12.62 -0.54 1.94
C PRO A 163 11.11 -0.36 2.14
N ALA A 164 10.56 -0.76 3.28
CA ALA A 164 9.13 -0.59 3.54
C ALA A 164 8.70 0.88 3.54
N ASP A 165 9.51 1.79 4.08
CA ASP A 165 9.18 3.22 4.10
C ASP A 165 9.26 3.80 2.67
N ALA A 166 10.26 3.40 1.88
CA ALA A 166 10.36 3.75 0.46
C ALA A 166 9.14 3.25 -0.34
N LEU A 167 8.69 2.02 -0.10
CA LEU A 167 7.49 1.47 -0.74
C LEU A 167 6.22 2.22 -0.33
N HIS A 168 6.13 2.62 0.94
CA HIS A 168 5.04 3.42 1.45
C HIS A 168 4.98 4.79 0.75
N VAL A 169 6.14 5.45 0.56
CA VAL A 169 6.24 6.71 -0.19
C VAL A 169 5.79 6.54 -1.64
N LEU A 170 6.17 5.45 -2.30
CA LEU A 170 5.71 5.12 -3.66
C LEU A 170 4.19 4.88 -3.72
N GLY A 171 3.64 4.16 -2.75
CA GLY A 171 2.19 3.95 -2.63
C GLY A 171 1.43 5.26 -2.46
N ALA A 172 1.94 6.17 -1.63
CA ALA A 172 1.35 7.49 -1.44
C ALA A 172 1.40 8.33 -2.72
N ALA A 173 2.53 8.31 -3.45
CA ALA A 173 2.65 8.98 -4.73
C ALA A 173 1.69 8.40 -5.79
N ALA A 174 1.46 7.09 -5.80
CA ALA A 174 0.47 6.45 -6.68
C ALA A 174 -0.98 6.83 -6.33
N LEU A 175 -1.30 7.07 -5.06
CA LEU A 175 -2.62 7.60 -4.66
C LEU A 175 -2.86 9.01 -5.19
N GLU A 176 -1.83 9.87 -5.23
CA GLU A 176 -1.95 11.22 -5.81
C GLU A 176 -2.38 11.18 -7.29
N GLU A 177 -2.10 10.08 -8.01
CA GLU A 177 -2.55 9.82 -9.40
C GLU A 177 -3.99 9.27 -9.52
N GLY A 178 -4.69 9.09 -8.40
CA GLY A 178 -6.06 8.57 -8.37
C GLY A 178 -6.16 7.06 -8.60
N ARG A 179 -5.06 6.30 -8.43
CA ARG A 179 -5.05 4.84 -8.54
C ARG A 179 -5.19 4.20 -7.15
N VAL A 180 -6.42 3.87 -6.78
CA VAL A 180 -6.78 3.61 -5.37
C VAL A 180 -6.45 2.21 -4.85
N ALA A 181 -6.88 1.12 -5.51
CA ALA A 181 -6.88 -0.21 -4.90
C ALA A 181 -5.47 -0.75 -4.59
N ALA A 182 -4.63 -0.88 -5.63
CA ALA A 182 -3.26 -1.37 -5.49
C ALA A 182 -2.42 -0.47 -4.59
N ALA A 183 -2.61 0.84 -4.64
CA ALA A 183 -1.88 1.77 -3.79
C ALA A 183 -2.28 1.62 -2.31
N TYR A 184 -3.57 1.51 -1.99
CA TYR A 184 -4.00 1.20 -0.61
C TYR A 184 -3.47 -0.15 -0.14
N GLN A 185 -3.52 -1.19 -0.99
CA GLN A 185 -2.95 -2.49 -0.67
C GLN A 185 -1.45 -2.40 -0.37
N VAL A 186 -0.68 -1.70 -1.20
CA VAL A 186 0.77 -1.51 -1.03
C VAL A 186 1.10 -0.69 0.21
N LEU A 187 0.33 0.37 0.48
CA LEU A 187 0.49 1.17 1.71
C LEU A 187 0.26 0.31 2.96
N THR A 188 -0.81 -0.48 2.97
CA THR A 188 -1.11 -1.39 4.06
C THR A 188 -0.04 -2.47 4.19
N MET A 189 0.41 -3.08 3.09
CA MET A 189 1.50 -4.05 3.09
C MET A 189 2.77 -3.46 3.69
N ALA A 190 3.22 -2.30 3.20
CA ALA A 190 4.42 -1.62 3.67
C ALA A 190 4.35 -1.29 5.17
N SER A 191 3.19 -0.85 5.65
CA SER A 191 3.01 -0.53 7.08
C SER A 191 2.90 -1.77 7.97
N CYS A 192 2.10 -2.77 7.57
CA CYS A 192 1.87 -3.97 8.37
C CYS A 192 3.09 -4.89 8.39
N THR A 193 3.78 -5.04 7.26
CA THR A 193 4.89 -5.98 7.07
C THR A 193 6.26 -5.29 7.10
N ARG A 194 6.34 -4.09 7.68
CA ARG A 194 7.50 -3.19 7.56
C ARG A 194 8.85 -3.90 7.73
N VAL A 195 8.97 -4.73 8.77
CA VAL A 195 10.20 -5.47 9.03
C VAL A 195 10.41 -6.61 8.03
N ALA A 196 9.42 -7.50 7.89
CA ALA A 196 9.54 -8.67 7.00
C ALA A 196 9.84 -8.26 5.56
N LEU A 197 9.16 -7.22 5.06
CA LEU A 197 9.37 -6.65 3.74
C LEU A 197 10.81 -6.13 3.58
N SER A 198 11.28 -5.35 4.56
CA SER A 198 12.62 -4.77 4.50
C SER A 198 13.72 -5.84 4.55
N GLN A 199 13.55 -6.85 5.42
CA GLN A 199 14.46 -8.00 5.48
C GLN A 199 14.43 -8.83 4.20
N ALA A 200 13.26 -9.01 3.58
CA ALA A 200 13.14 -9.71 2.32
C ALA A 200 13.86 -8.97 1.19
N CYS A 201 13.75 -7.64 1.13
CA CYS A 201 14.48 -6.81 0.16
C CYS A 201 16.00 -6.89 0.38
N ILE A 202 16.47 -6.77 1.63
CA ILE A 202 17.91 -6.90 1.94
C ILE A 202 18.41 -8.27 1.51
N LYS A 203 17.71 -9.34 1.88
CA LYS A 203 18.07 -10.71 1.52
C LYS A 203 18.08 -10.94 0.01
N ALA A 204 17.20 -10.27 -0.75
CA ALA A 204 17.19 -10.39 -2.21
C ALA A 204 18.46 -9.81 -2.86
N LEU A 205 19.11 -8.85 -2.20
CA LEU A 205 20.26 -8.12 -2.74
C LEU A 205 21.61 -8.54 -2.14
N THR A 206 21.62 -9.49 -1.19
CA THR A 206 22.82 -10.02 -0.52
C THR A 206 23.01 -11.51 -0.75
#